data_AF-A0A0H5CB06-F1
#
_entry.id   AF-A0A0H5CB06-F1
#
_cell.length_a   1.000
_cell.length_b   1.000
_cell.length_c   1.000
_cell.angle_alpha   90.00
_cell.angle_beta   90.00
_cell.angle_gamma   90.00
#
_symmetry.space_group_name_H-M   'P 1'
#
loop_
_entity.id
_entity.type
_entity.pdbx_description
1 polymer ?
#
loop_
_entity_poly.entity_id
_entity_poly.type
_entity_poly.pdbx_seq_one_letter_code
_entity_poly.pdbx_strand_id
1 'polypeptide(L)'
;MAKRRTKKRTHVKVNQDEAAKIPRSMVLRIGLNMKNHSLTQLVRDMRNVMQPHTAIKLKERKSNKLRDFVVMAGPLNVSHLMIFSQSEAGTTQLRIARMSRGPTITFKVDNYSLCKDVRKIQRHPKSITGESKEYLNPPLLVLQWVHKPSIGTTT
;
A
#
# COMPACT_ATOMS: atom_id res chain seq x y z
N MET A 1 46.50 23.74 26.21
CA MET A 1 45.87 22.43 25.90
C MET A 1 44.76 22.65 24.88
N ALA A 2 44.84 22.02 23.70
CA ALA A 2 43.89 22.24 22.62
C ALA A 2 42.55 21.54 22.90
N LYS A 3 41.44 22.30 22.86
CA LYS A 3 40.08 21.82 23.16
C LYS A 3 39.61 20.87 22.06
N ARG A 4 39.34 19.60 22.41
CA ARG A 4 38.91 18.54 21.49
C ARG A 4 37.58 18.90 20.80
N ARG A 5 37.60 19.04 19.47
CA ARG A 5 36.43 19.37 18.66
C ARG A 5 35.43 18.21 18.64
N THR A 6 34.26 18.40 19.25
CA THR A 6 33.12 17.47 19.19
C THR A 6 32.28 17.75 17.94
N LYS A 7 32.05 16.72 17.12
CA LYS A 7 31.20 16.83 15.92
C LYS A 7 29.74 17.01 16.38
N LYS A 8 29.14 18.16 16.08
CA LYS A 8 27.70 18.37 16.26
C LYS A 8 26.95 17.51 15.25
N ARG A 9 26.01 16.70 15.72
CA ARG A 9 25.21 15.76 14.94
C ARG A 9 24.35 16.50 13.91
N THR A 10 24.72 16.43 12.64
CA THR A 10 24.04 17.09 11.49
C THR A 10 22.84 16.30 10.98
N HIS A 11 22.01 15.74 11.86
CA HIS A 11 20.72 15.20 11.41
C HIS A 11 19.68 16.30 11.47
N VAL A 12 19.17 16.68 10.30
CA VAL A 12 17.96 17.50 10.15
C VAL A 12 16.86 16.82 10.97
N LYS A 13 16.32 17.52 11.98
CA LYS A 13 15.19 17.02 12.75
C LYS A 13 14.02 16.92 11.78
N VAL A 14 13.54 15.70 11.53
CA VAL A 14 12.36 15.46 10.69
C VAL A 14 11.19 16.22 11.30
N ASN A 15 10.65 17.18 10.56
CA ASN A 15 9.55 18.03 11.02
C ASN A 15 8.29 17.15 11.15
N GLN A 16 7.76 16.99 12.36
CA GLN A 16 6.66 16.05 12.63
C GLN A 16 5.37 16.44 11.87
N ASP A 17 5.18 17.73 11.61
CA ASP A 17 4.04 18.26 10.85
C ASP A 17 4.08 17.87 9.36
N GLU A 18 5.27 17.81 8.76
CA GLU A 18 5.41 17.33 7.38
C GLU A 18 5.14 15.81 7.29
N ALA A 19 5.54 15.06 8.32
CA ALA A 19 5.27 13.62 8.41
C ALA A 19 3.78 13.30 8.64
N ALA A 20 2.98 14.25 9.14
CA ALA A 20 1.54 14.11 9.31
C ALA A 20 0.79 14.30 7.98
N LYS A 21 1.32 15.16 7.08
CA LYS A 21 0.72 15.43 5.76
C LYS A 21 0.92 14.29 4.76
N ILE A 22 1.92 13.44 4.98
CA ILE A 22 2.21 12.31 4.08
C ILE A 22 1.07 11.27 4.17
N PRO A 23 0.44 10.90 3.05
CA PRO A 23 -0.61 9.90 3.03
C PRO A 23 -0.03 8.53 3.38
N ARG A 24 -0.51 7.94 4.48
CA ARG A 24 -0.22 6.54 4.83
C ARG A 24 -1.27 5.62 4.23
N SER A 25 -0.85 4.48 3.72
CA SER A 25 -1.73 3.45 3.16
C SER A 25 -1.70 2.17 3.97
N MET A 26 -2.83 1.47 4.01
CA MET A 26 -2.93 0.14 4.59
C MET A 26 -3.50 -0.82 3.54
N VAL A 27 -2.78 -1.91 3.29
CA VAL A 27 -3.21 -2.96 2.36
C VAL A 27 -3.60 -4.21 3.14
N LEU A 28 -4.83 -4.65 2.91
CA LEU A 28 -5.51 -5.71 3.64
C LEU A 28 -6.08 -6.76 2.70
N ARG A 29 -6.24 -7.97 3.21
CA ARG A 29 -7.20 -8.95 2.69
C ARG A 29 -8.29 -9.26 3.71
N ILE A 30 -9.53 -9.39 3.24
CA ILE A 30 -10.69 -9.66 4.10
C ILE A 30 -11.57 -10.72 3.45
N GLY A 31 -12.07 -11.67 4.25
CA GLY A 31 -13.03 -12.69 3.83
C GLY A 31 -12.47 -14.11 3.81
N LEU A 32 -13.15 -15.00 3.08
CA LEU A 32 -12.81 -16.43 2.93
C LEU A 32 -11.45 -16.68 2.23
N ASN A 33 -10.96 -15.64 1.55
CA ASN A 33 -9.68 -15.52 0.84
C ASN A 33 -8.43 -15.65 1.74
N MET A 34 -8.60 -15.82 3.05
CA MET A 34 -7.50 -16.15 3.97
C MET A 34 -6.89 -17.55 3.72
N LYS A 35 -7.61 -18.43 3.00
CA LYS A 35 -7.10 -19.74 2.57
C LYS A 35 -6.28 -19.68 1.27
N ASN A 36 -6.41 -18.61 0.49
CA ASN A 36 -5.75 -18.51 -0.80
C ASN A 36 -4.32 -17.97 -0.64
N HIS A 37 -3.33 -18.84 -0.90
CA HIS A 37 -1.91 -18.50 -0.81
C HIS A 37 -1.52 -17.43 -1.86
N SER A 38 -2.10 -17.47 -3.06
CA SER A 38 -1.82 -16.52 -4.13
C SER A 38 -2.23 -15.10 -3.75
N LEU A 39 -3.43 -14.91 -3.19
CA LEU A 39 -3.87 -13.61 -2.69
C LEU A 39 -3.04 -13.11 -1.51
N THR A 40 -2.56 -14.03 -0.65
CA THR A 40 -1.63 -13.69 0.43
C THR A 40 -0.35 -13.07 -0.12
N GLN A 41 0.18 -13.66 -1.19
CA GLN A 41 1.40 -13.20 -1.83
C GLN A 41 1.17 -11.88 -2.55
N LEU A 42 0.06 -11.73 -3.28
CA LEU A 42 -0.31 -10.47 -3.95
C LEU A 42 -0.37 -9.30 -2.96
N VAL A 43 -0.98 -9.50 -1.78
CA VAL A 43 -1.04 -8.46 -0.73
C VAL A 43 0.37 -8.10 -0.23
N ARG A 44 1.26 -9.08 -0.05
CA ARG A 44 2.64 -8.82 0.37
C ARG A 44 3.40 -8.03 -0.70
N ASP A 45 3.25 -8.39 -1.96
CA ASP A 45 3.87 -7.71 -3.08
C ASP A 45 3.36 -6.26 -3.18
N MET A 46 2.05 -6.03 -3.02
CA MET A 46 1.44 -4.70 -2.99
C MET A 46 1.95 -3.85 -1.81
N ARG A 47 2.16 -4.45 -0.63
CA ARG A 47 2.74 -3.74 0.52
C ARG A 47 4.19 -3.33 0.29
N ASN A 48 4.95 -4.11 -0.47
CA ASN A 48 6.32 -3.76 -0.84
C ASN A 48 6.34 -2.57 -1.81
N VAL A 49 5.43 -2.55 -2.79
CA VAL A 49 5.32 -1.44 -3.74
C VAL A 49 4.93 -0.13 -3.05
N MET A 50 4.07 -0.19 -2.03
CA MET A 50 3.57 0.99 -1.32
C MET A 50 4.48 1.47 -0.18
N GLN A 51 5.73 0.98 -0.10
CA GLN A 51 6.72 1.48 0.86
C GLN A 51 7.12 2.94 0.52
N PRO A 52 7.57 3.75 1.50
CA PRO A 52 7.83 3.41 2.92
C PRO A 52 6.66 3.66 3.88
N HIS A 53 5.59 4.33 3.44
CA HIS A 53 4.51 4.82 4.32
C HIS A 53 3.35 3.82 4.51
N THR A 54 3.65 2.52 4.37
CA THR A 54 2.67 1.43 4.47
C THR A 54 3.01 0.46 5.60
N ALA A 55 1.99 -0.07 6.27
CA ALA A 55 2.14 -1.07 7.32
C ALA A 55 2.51 -2.46 6.76
N ILE A 56 3.81 -2.72 6.57
CA ILE A 56 4.31 -4.01 6.04
C ILE A 56 4.03 -5.17 7.00
N LYS A 57 4.26 -4.94 8.30
CA LYS A 57 4.20 -5.96 9.36
C LYS A 57 2.79 -6.30 9.84
N LEU A 58 1.77 -5.71 9.21
CA LEU A 58 0.37 -5.96 9.58
C LEU A 58 0.03 -7.43 9.30
N LYS A 59 -0.48 -8.15 10.30
CA LYS A 59 -0.89 -9.55 10.15
C LYS A 59 -2.40 -9.64 10.20
N GLU A 60 -3.04 -9.94 9.08
CA GLU A 60 -4.47 -10.22 9.07
C GLU A 60 -4.75 -11.57 9.74
N ARG A 61 -5.74 -11.58 10.65
CA ARG A 61 -6.30 -12.80 11.25
C ARG A 61 -7.71 -13.01 10.73
N LYS A 62 -8.17 -14.27 10.68
CA LYS A 62 -9.55 -14.61 10.26
C LYS A 62 -10.63 -14.01 11.17
N SER A 63 -10.29 -13.78 12.44
CA SER A 63 -11.17 -13.14 13.43
C SER A 63 -11.42 -11.66 13.15
N ASN A 64 -10.49 -10.99 12.46
CA ASN A 64 -10.53 -9.54 12.30
C ASN A 64 -11.53 -9.17 11.20
N LYS A 65 -12.45 -8.27 11.54
CA LYS A 65 -13.43 -7.72 10.60
C LYS A 65 -12.91 -6.41 10.01
N LEU A 66 -13.52 -5.97 8.90
CA LEU A 66 -13.21 -4.67 8.30
C LEU A 66 -13.34 -3.52 9.31
N ARG A 67 -14.34 -3.59 10.20
CA ARG A 67 -14.59 -2.57 11.23
C ARG A 67 -13.36 -2.34 12.12
N ASP A 68 -12.66 -3.40 12.48
CA ASP A 68 -11.50 -3.31 13.38
C ASP A 68 -10.37 -2.52 12.72
N PHE A 69 -10.15 -2.74 11.41
CA PHE A 69 -9.14 -2.00 10.65
C PHE A 69 -9.52 -0.53 10.44
N VAL A 70 -10.81 -0.23 10.27
CA VAL A 70 -11.31 1.15 10.17
C VAL A 70 -11.10 1.91 11.47
N VAL A 71 -11.39 1.27 12.62
CA VAL A 71 -11.14 1.88 13.95
C VAL A 71 -9.65 2.10 14.19
N MET A 72 -8.80 1.14 13.81
CA MET A 72 -7.34 1.26 13.96
C MET A 72 -6.69 2.26 13.00
N ALA A 73 -7.35 2.58 11.89
CA ALA A 73 -6.82 3.54 10.92
C ALA A 73 -6.75 4.98 11.45
N GLY A 74 -7.64 5.35 12.38
CA GLY A 74 -7.63 6.67 13.02
C GLY A 74 -6.34 6.94 13.80
N PRO A 75 -6.02 6.15 14.84
CA PRO A 75 -4.80 6.31 15.63
C PRO A 75 -3.50 6.20 14.82
N LEU A 76 -3.51 5.42 13.73
CA LEU A 76 -2.35 5.23 12.86
C LEU A 76 -2.22 6.28 11.75
N ASN A 77 -3.12 7.27 11.70
CA ASN A 77 -3.19 8.30 10.65
C ASN A 77 -3.14 7.71 9.23
N VAL A 78 -3.90 6.63 9.01
CA VAL A 78 -4.00 5.97 7.70
C VAL A 78 -5.04 6.68 6.85
N SER A 79 -4.60 7.17 5.70
CA SER A 79 -5.42 7.94 4.76
C SER A 79 -6.15 7.05 3.74
N HIS A 80 -5.48 6.02 3.25
CA HIS A 80 -5.98 5.16 2.18
C HIS A 80 -5.97 3.69 2.61
N LEU A 81 -7.05 2.99 2.30
CA LEU A 81 -7.25 1.58 2.58
C LEU A 81 -7.43 0.84 1.25
N MET A 82 -6.58 -0.15 1.01
CA MET A 82 -6.68 -1.05 -0.13
C MET A 82 -7.08 -2.42 0.40
N ILE A 83 -8.23 -2.92 -0.01
CA ILE A 83 -8.81 -4.17 0.49
C ILE A 83 -8.96 -5.13 -0.68
N PHE A 84 -8.35 -6.30 -0.55
CA PHE A 84 -8.60 -7.44 -1.41
C PHE A 84 -9.67 -8.33 -0.77
N SER A 85 -10.79 -8.51 -1.46
CA SER A 85 -11.88 -9.41 -1.07
C SER A 85 -12.14 -10.42 -2.17
N GLN A 86 -12.40 -11.67 -1.82
CA GLN A 86 -12.80 -12.71 -2.77
C GLN A 86 -14.21 -13.15 -2.41
N SER A 87 -15.09 -13.22 -3.41
CA SER A 87 -16.42 -13.80 -3.25
C SER A 87 -16.32 -15.32 -3.18
N GLU A 88 -17.38 -15.98 -2.70
CA GLU A 88 -17.49 -17.44 -2.74
C GLU A 88 -17.43 -18.00 -4.17
N ALA A 89 -17.98 -17.27 -5.15
CA ALA A 89 -17.88 -17.57 -6.58
C ALA A 89 -16.45 -17.39 -7.18
N GLY A 90 -15.42 -17.22 -6.36
CA GLY A 90 -14.02 -17.11 -6.79
C GLY A 90 -13.59 -15.75 -7.34
N THR A 91 -14.54 -14.83 -7.62
CA THR A 91 -14.21 -13.49 -8.14
C THR A 91 -13.44 -12.66 -7.11
N THR A 92 -12.34 -12.04 -7.55
CA THR A 92 -11.52 -11.18 -6.70
C THR A 92 -11.88 -9.72 -6.95
N GLN A 93 -11.99 -8.95 -5.88
CA GLN A 93 -12.36 -7.55 -5.89
C GLN A 93 -11.29 -6.76 -5.13
N LEU A 94 -10.88 -5.63 -5.70
CA LEU A 94 -10.01 -4.63 -5.07
C LEU A 94 -10.86 -3.42 -4.70
N ARG A 95 -10.91 -3.09 -3.41
CA ARG A 95 -11.59 -1.90 -2.91
C ARG A 95 -10.55 -0.89 -2.47
N ILE A 96 -10.63 0.32 -3.00
CA ILE A 96 -9.80 1.45 -2.59
C ILE A 96 -10.71 2.44 -1.88
N ALA A 97 -10.51 2.60 -0.58
CA ALA A 97 -11.30 3.48 0.28
C ALA A 97 -10.41 4.57 0.87
N ARG A 98 -10.94 5.79 0.95
CA ARG A 98 -10.34 6.86 1.73
C ARG A 98 -10.97 6.89 3.13
N MET A 99 -10.14 6.91 4.17
CA MET A 99 -10.58 6.84 5.56
C MET A 99 -11.36 8.11 5.98
N SER A 100 -12.26 7.98 6.97
CA SER A 100 -13.19 8.96 7.56
C SER A 100 -14.49 9.26 6.81
N ARG A 101 -14.47 9.94 5.66
CA ARG A 101 -15.66 10.36 4.88
C ARG A 101 -15.45 10.21 3.36
N GLY A 102 -14.44 9.43 2.97
CA GLY A 102 -13.96 9.40 1.60
C GLY A 102 -14.75 8.46 0.68
N PRO A 103 -14.62 8.62 -0.64
CA PRO A 103 -15.19 7.69 -1.59
C PRO A 103 -14.55 6.30 -1.43
N THR A 104 -15.34 5.27 -1.74
CA THR A 104 -14.85 3.91 -1.89
C THR A 104 -15.10 3.46 -3.31
N ILE A 105 -14.03 3.14 -4.03
CA ILE A 105 -14.10 2.63 -5.39
C ILE A 105 -13.85 1.12 -5.32
N THR A 106 -14.67 0.35 -6.01
CA THR A 106 -14.54 -1.11 -6.08
C THR A 106 -14.24 -1.51 -7.51
N PHE A 107 -13.19 -2.29 -7.68
CA PHE A 107 -12.74 -2.84 -8.95
C PHE A 107 -12.84 -4.35 -8.92
N LYS A 108 -13.39 -4.92 -9.99
CA LYS A 108 -13.31 -6.36 -10.24
C LYS A 108 -11.94 -6.67 -10.86
N VAL A 109 -11.19 -7.55 -10.21
CA VAL A 109 -9.93 -8.06 -10.74
C VAL A 109 -10.26 -9.20 -11.69
N ASP A 110 -9.96 -9.01 -12.97
CA ASP A 110 -10.16 -10.03 -13.99
C ASP A 110 -9.02 -11.05 -13.96
N ASN A 111 -7.80 -10.56 -14.18
CA ASN A 111 -6.57 -11.35 -14.15
C ASN A 111 -5.54 -10.72 -13.21
N TYR A 112 -4.78 -11.56 -12.49
CA TYR A 112 -3.65 -11.12 -11.68
C TYR A 112 -2.46 -12.06 -11.87
N SER A 113 -1.26 -11.53 -11.64
CA SER A 113 -0.01 -12.30 -11.71
C SER A 113 0.85 -11.99 -10.48
N LEU A 114 1.57 -12.99 -9.98
CA LEU A 114 2.42 -12.84 -8.80
C LEU A 114 3.81 -12.38 -9.23
N CYS A 115 4.47 -11.54 -8.41
CA CYS A 115 5.83 -11.10 -8.72
C CYS A 115 6.82 -12.27 -8.82
N LYS A 116 6.57 -13.38 -8.12
CA LYS A 116 7.39 -14.61 -8.22
C LYS A 116 7.33 -15.23 -9.61
N ASP A 117 6.16 -15.23 -10.25
CA ASP A 117 5.99 -15.85 -11.56
C ASP A 117 6.58 -14.97 -12.66
N VAL A 118 6.38 -13.65 -12.55
CA VAL A 118 7.03 -12.66 -13.43
C VAL A 118 8.55 -12.78 -13.37
N ARG A 119 9.13 -12.92 -12.17
CA ARG A 119 10.58 -13.08 -12.01
C ARG A 119 11.13 -14.36 -12.65
N LYS A 120 10.35 -15.44 -12.67
CA LYS A 120 10.75 -16.70 -13.31
C LYS A 120 10.77 -16.58 -14.84
N ILE A 121 9.87 -15.79 -15.42
CA ILE A 121 9.76 -15.58 -16.86
C ILE A 121 10.84 -14.61 -17.37
N GLN A 122 11.27 -13.67 -16.53
CA GLN A 122 12.26 -12.66 -16.90
C GLN A 122 13.66 -13.26 -17.07
N ARG A 123 14.28 -13.04 -18.25
CA ARG A 123 15.64 -13.53 -18.57
C ARG A 123 16.72 -13.02 -17.62
N HIS A 124 16.59 -11.78 -17.15
CA HIS A 124 17.50 -11.14 -16.20
C HIS A 124 16.70 -10.60 -15.02
N PRO A 125 16.36 -11.44 -14.02
CA PRO A 125 15.55 -11.01 -12.90
C PRO A 125 16.34 -10.03 -12.03
N LYS A 126 15.80 -8.84 -11.81
CA LYS A 126 16.37 -7.91 -10.82
C LYS A 126 16.13 -8.49 -9.42
N SER A 127 17.18 -8.54 -8.60
CA SER A 127 17.13 -9.01 -7.21
C SER A 127 16.47 -7.96 -6.31
N ILE A 128 15.19 -7.70 -6.56
CA ILE A 128 14.38 -6.82 -5.72
C ILE A 128 13.84 -7.67 -4.57
N THR A 129 14.52 -7.64 -3.43
CA THR A 129 14.06 -8.26 -2.19
C THR A 129 13.26 -7.22 -1.39
N GLY A 130 12.30 -7.63 -0.56
CA GLY A 130 11.42 -6.69 0.18
C GLY A 130 12.14 -5.73 1.15
N GLU A 131 13.44 -5.94 1.39
CA GLU A 131 14.32 -5.11 2.21
C GLU A 131 15.33 -4.31 1.36
N SER A 132 15.19 -4.34 0.04
CA SER A 132 16.10 -3.68 -0.85
C SER A 132 15.94 -2.16 -0.75
N LYS A 133 17.05 -1.43 -0.86
CA LYS A 133 17.07 0.04 -0.63
C LYS A 133 16.16 0.80 -1.60
N GLU A 134 15.81 0.19 -2.73
CA GLU A 134 14.93 0.75 -3.74
C GLU A 134 13.51 1.01 -3.20
N TYR A 135 13.02 0.20 -2.27
CA TYR A 135 11.69 0.37 -1.66
C TYR A 135 11.65 1.44 -0.55
N LEU A 136 12.80 1.94 -0.10
CA LEU A 136 12.84 3.04 0.88
C LEU A 136 12.40 4.36 0.26
N ASN A 137 12.49 4.49 -1.06
CA ASN A 137 12.05 5.67 -1.79
C ASN A 137 10.58 5.50 -2.20
N PRO A 138 9.76 6.56 -2.09
CA PRO A 138 8.37 6.50 -2.52
C PRO A 138 8.29 6.24 -4.04
N PRO A 139 7.32 5.43 -4.50
CA PRO A 139 7.16 5.13 -5.92
C PRO A 139 6.69 6.35 -6.71
N LEU A 140 7.07 6.41 -7.99
CA LEU A 140 6.57 7.39 -8.95
C LEU A 140 5.30 6.87 -9.61
N LEU A 141 4.33 7.76 -9.81
CA LEU A 141 3.11 7.47 -10.54
C LEU A 141 3.27 7.91 -11.99
N VAL A 142 3.07 7.00 -12.93
CA VAL A 142 2.98 7.31 -14.36
C VAL A 142 1.55 7.00 -14.82
N LEU A 143 0.83 8.01 -15.27
CA LEU A 143 -0.51 7.89 -15.82
C LEU A 143 -0.43 8.09 -17.33
N GLN A 144 -0.62 7.02 -18.10
CA GLN A 144 -0.52 7.09 -19.57
C GLN A 144 -1.84 7.51 -20.23
N TRP A 145 -2.98 7.09 -19.68
CA TRP A 145 -4.29 7.46 -20.19
C TRP A 145 -5.26 7.66 -19.01
N VAL A 146 -5.56 8.91 -18.69
CA VAL A 146 -6.72 9.24 -17.85
C VAL A 146 -7.54 10.24 -18.66
N HIS A 147 -8.74 9.83 -19.04
CA HIS A 147 -9.65 10.68 -19.81
C HIS A 147 -10.02 11.90 -18.95
N LYS A 148 -9.95 13.10 -19.54
CA LYS A 148 -10.38 14.31 -18.83
C LYS A 148 -11.87 14.18 -18.52
N PRO A 149 -12.33 14.52 -17.31
CA PRO A 149 -13.76 14.63 -17.06
C PRO A 149 -14.30 15.72 -17.98
N SER A 150 -15.15 15.35 -18.94
CA SER A 150 -15.92 16.32 -19.71
C SER A 150 -16.86 17.01 -18.74
N ILE A 151 -16.51 18.24 -18.36
CA ILE A 151 -17.38 19.10 -17.55
C ILE A 151 -18.60 19.39 -18.43
N GLY A 152 -19.70 18.69 -18.16
CA GLY A 152 -20.99 18.96 -18.78
C GLY A 152 -21.43 20.38 -18.41
N THR A 153 -21.31 21.29 -19.36
CA THR A 153 -21.89 22.63 -19.30
C THR A 153 -23.36 22.46 -19.64
N THR A 154 -24.20 22.26 -18.62
CA THR A 154 -25.65 22.36 -18.81
C THR A 154 -26.01 23.84 -18.76
N THR A 155 -26.24 24.42 -19.94
CA THR A 155 -27.01 25.66 -20.12
C THR A 155 -28.48 25.31 -20.07
#